data_AF-A0A1H5UZ88-F1
#
_entry.id   AF-A0A1H5UZ88-F1
#
_cell.length_a   1.000
_cell.length_b   1.000
_cell.length_c   1.000
_cell.angle_alpha   90.00
_cell.angle_beta   90.00
_cell.angle_gamma   90.00
#
_symmetry.space_group_name_H-M   'P 1'
#
loop_
_entity.id
_entity.type
_entity.pdbx_description
1 polymer ?
#
loop_
_entity_poly.entity_id
_entity_poly.type
_entity_poly.pdbx_seq_one_letter_code
_entity_poly.pdbx_strand_id
1 'polypeptide(L)'
;MKLPPLLVHVAVFIGAALVSVYSAAADARLAEPDSARQRELVHIVRQDCGSCHGLTLNGGLGPALTATALSDKPLEGLVATIIGGRPGTPMPPFRGIVTETEAQWIVDQLRRGFPPDTGLPAAQALN
;
A
#
# COMPACT_ATOMS: atom_id res chain seq x y z
N MET A 1 40.26 -22.88 -36.02
CA MET A 1 39.04 -23.70 -36.21
C MET A 1 37.84 -22.76 -36.14
N LYS A 2 37.13 -22.54 -37.25
CA LYS A 2 35.96 -21.64 -37.31
C LYS A 2 34.76 -22.39 -36.72
N LEU A 3 34.11 -21.85 -35.69
CA LEU A 3 32.90 -22.46 -35.15
C LEU A 3 31.82 -22.51 -36.25
N PRO A 4 31.08 -23.62 -36.38
CA PRO A 4 30.01 -23.73 -37.34
C PRO A 4 28.95 -22.67 -37.05
N PRO A 5 28.37 -22.04 -38.09
CA PRO A 5 27.44 -20.93 -37.96
C PRO A 5 26.25 -21.27 -37.05
N LEU A 6 25.83 -22.54 -37.00
CA LEU A 6 24.74 -23.00 -36.15
C LEU A 6 25.01 -22.81 -34.64
N LEU A 7 26.25 -23.01 -34.16
CA LEU A 7 26.60 -22.83 -32.75
C LEU A 7 26.61 -21.36 -32.33
N VAL A 8 26.95 -20.46 -33.27
CA VAL A 8 26.92 -19.01 -33.04
C VAL A 8 25.47 -18.52 -32.89
N HIS A 9 24.55 -19.00 -33.73
CA HIS A 9 23.14 -18.62 -33.65
C HIS A 9 22.50 -19.14 -32.36
N VAL A 10 22.78 -20.39 -31.96
CA VAL A 10 22.26 -20.97 -30.70
C VAL A 10 22.73 -20.16 -29.49
N ALA A 11 24.02 -19.77 -29.43
CA ALA A 11 24.54 -18.96 -28.33
C ALA A 11 23.90 -17.55 -28.28
N VAL A 12 23.64 -16.94 -29.43
CA VAL A 12 22.96 -15.64 -29.52
C VAL A 12 21.50 -15.73 -29.07
N PHE A 13 20.76 -16.76 -29.49
CA PHE A 13 19.38 -16.97 -29.05
C PHE A 13 19.26 -17.26 -27.55
N ILE A 14 20.18 -18.05 -26.98
CA ILE A 14 20.22 -18.33 -25.54
C ILE A 14 20.60 -17.05 -24.75
N GLY A 15 21.58 -16.29 -25.23
CA GLY A 15 21.97 -15.02 -24.61
C GLY A 15 20.84 -13.98 -24.62
N ALA A 16 20.10 -13.87 -25.73
CA ALA A 16 18.96 -12.97 -25.85
C ALA A 16 17.80 -13.37 -24.91
N ALA A 17 17.51 -14.67 -24.77
CA ALA A 17 16.46 -15.15 -23.87
C ALA A 17 16.78 -14.88 -22.39
N LEU A 18 18.05 -15.01 -21.99
CA LEU A 18 18.47 -14.74 -20.60
C LEU A 18 18.40 -13.25 -20.23
N VAL A 19 18.62 -12.35 -21.19
CA VAL A 19 18.49 -10.89 -20.97
C VAL A 19 17.03 -10.48 -20.79
N SER A 20 16.10 -11.03 -21.58
CA SER A 20 14.66 -10.70 -21.45
C SER A 20 14.05 -11.16 -20.11
N VAL A 21 14.54 -12.24 -19.51
CA VAL A 21 14.03 -12.74 -18.21
C VAL A 21 14.50 -11.86 -17.05
N TYR A 22 15.67 -11.22 -17.14
CA TYR A 22 16.23 -10.42 -16.04
C TYR A 22 15.55 -9.05 -15.87
N SER A 23 15.01 -8.47 -16.95
CA SER A 23 14.32 -7.17 -16.89
C SER A 23 12.91 -7.24 -16.29
N ALA A 24 12.27 -8.42 -16.26
CA ALA A 24 10.91 -8.59 -15.73
C ALA A 24 10.84 -8.67 -14.19
N ALA A 25 11.96 -8.88 -13.50
CA ALA A 25 11.99 -9.07 -12.05
C ALA A 25 12.13 -7.75 -11.25
N ALA A 26 12.34 -6.62 -11.92
CA ALA A 26 12.65 -5.34 -11.25
C ALA A 26 11.40 -4.57 -10.75
N ASP A 27 10.20 -4.93 -11.19
CA ASP A 27 8.99 -4.12 -11.01
C ASP A 27 7.88 -4.81 -10.19
N ALA A 28 8.27 -5.71 -9.28
CA ALA A 28 7.35 -6.29 -8.30
C ALA A 28 7.31 -5.48 -6.98
N ARG A 29 7.64 -4.19 -7.01
CA ARG A 29 7.16 -3.29 -5.96
C ARG A 29 5.70 -3.03 -6.26
N LEU A 30 4.82 -3.42 -5.34
CA LEU A 30 3.42 -3.02 -5.38
C LEU A 30 3.37 -1.51 -5.68
N ALA A 31 2.81 -1.16 -6.83
CA ALA A 31 2.79 0.22 -7.29
C ALA A 31 2.14 1.08 -6.21
N GLU A 32 2.88 2.09 -5.72
CA GLU A 32 2.31 3.03 -4.77
C GLU A 32 1.05 3.68 -5.39
N PRO A 33 0.01 3.97 -4.59
CA PRO A 33 -1.16 4.68 -5.09
C PRO A 33 -0.71 6.01 -5.70
N ASP A 34 -1.34 6.45 -6.79
CA ASP A 34 -1.04 7.75 -7.37
C ASP A 34 -1.35 8.90 -6.39
N SER A 35 -0.83 10.10 -6.67
CA SER A 35 -0.98 11.24 -5.76
C SER A 35 -2.44 11.62 -5.44
N ALA A 36 -3.36 11.40 -6.37
CA ALA A 36 -4.77 11.71 -6.15
C ALA A 36 -5.40 10.70 -5.19
N ARG A 37 -5.10 9.41 -5.42
CA ARG A 37 -5.55 8.34 -4.54
C ARG A 37 -4.92 8.43 -3.16
N GLN A 38 -3.64 8.81 -3.04
CA GLN A 38 -3.02 9.05 -1.74
C GLN A 38 -3.77 10.12 -0.93
N ARG A 39 -4.19 11.23 -1.55
CA ARG A 39 -4.98 12.26 -0.86
C ARG A 39 -6.32 11.71 -0.36
N GLU A 40 -6.99 10.91 -1.17
CA GLU A 40 -8.24 10.25 -0.79
C GLU A 40 -8.05 9.28 0.38
N LEU A 41 -6.99 8.45 0.34
CA LEU A 41 -6.65 7.54 1.45
C LEU A 41 -6.32 8.31 2.74
N VAL A 42 -5.63 9.45 2.62
CA VAL A 42 -5.38 10.32 3.78
C VAL A 42 -6.68 10.89 4.34
N HIS A 43 -7.58 11.34 3.47
CA HIS A 43 -8.91 11.82 3.87
C HIS A 43 -9.70 10.73 4.60
N ILE A 44 -9.78 9.52 4.03
CA ILE A 44 -10.43 8.36 4.65
C ILE A 44 -9.86 8.09 6.05
N VAL A 45 -8.54 8.02 6.19
CA VAL A 45 -7.94 7.74 7.51
C VAL A 45 -8.21 8.86 8.51
N ARG A 46 -8.17 10.12 8.06
CA ARG A 46 -8.36 11.27 8.95
C ARG A 46 -9.81 11.47 9.37
N GLN A 47 -10.76 11.25 8.47
CA GLN A 47 -12.18 11.46 8.74
C GLN A 47 -12.83 10.18 9.26
N ASP A 48 -12.71 9.08 8.53
CA ASP A 48 -13.45 7.85 8.83
C ASP A 48 -12.79 7.07 9.97
N CYS A 49 -11.48 6.82 9.90
CA CYS A 49 -10.78 6.19 11.04
C CYS A 49 -10.65 7.14 12.22
N GLY A 50 -10.37 8.41 11.96
CA GLY A 50 -10.23 9.45 12.99
C GLY A 50 -11.49 9.69 13.81
N SER A 51 -12.69 9.37 13.29
CA SER A 51 -13.95 9.45 14.05
C SER A 51 -13.94 8.63 15.35
N CYS A 52 -13.27 7.46 15.35
CA CYS A 52 -13.11 6.61 16.54
C CYS A 52 -11.73 6.74 17.16
N HIS A 53 -10.68 6.85 16.33
CA HIS A 53 -9.28 6.86 16.76
C HIS A 53 -8.73 8.27 17.05
N GLY A 54 -9.60 9.28 17.03
CA GLY A 54 -9.28 10.69 17.15
C GLY A 54 -8.78 11.28 15.82
N LEU A 55 -9.19 12.52 15.48
CA LEU A 55 -8.75 13.19 14.23
C LEU A 55 -7.22 13.38 14.16
N THR A 56 -6.58 13.42 15.33
CA THR A 56 -5.11 13.46 15.46
C THR A 56 -4.47 12.07 15.58
N LEU A 57 -5.27 10.99 15.55
CA LEU A 57 -4.88 9.58 15.66
C LEU A 57 -4.27 9.18 17.02
N ASN A 58 -4.41 10.03 18.03
CA ASN A 58 -3.91 9.77 19.39
C ASN A 58 -4.84 8.88 20.24
N GLY A 59 -5.91 8.36 19.66
CA GLY A 59 -6.88 7.51 20.35
C GLY A 59 -8.10 8.29 20.84
N GLY A 60 -9.14 7.55 21.24
CA GLY A 60 -10.42 8.04 21.70
C GLY A 60 -11.31 6.87 22.10
N LEU A 61 -12.38 6.64 21.34
CA LEU A 61 -13.18 5.40 21.47
C LEU A 61 -12.38 4.17 21.01
N GLY A 62 -11.58 4.34 19.95
CA GLY A 62 -10.60 3.38 19.48
C GLY A 62 -9.20 3.64 20.04
N PRO A 63 -8.28 2.64 19.97
CA PRO A 63 -6.89 2.81 20.40
C PRO A 63 -6.14 3.83 19.54
N ALA A 64 -5.01 4.35 20.02
CA ALA A 64 -4.16 5.22 19.20
C ALA A 64 -3.63 4.49 17.94
N LEU A 65 -3.52 5.21 16.83
CA LEU A 65 -2.93 4.75 15.57
C LEU A 65 -1.60 5.47 15.27
N THR A 66 -0.90 5.93 16.32
CA THR A 66 0.40 6.60 16.20
C THR A 66 1.51 5.60 15.90
N ALA A 67 2.63 6.09 15.34
CA ALA A 67 3.81 5.28 15.07
C ALA A 67 4.25 4.45 16.29
N THR A 68 4.30 5.08 17.48
CA THR A 68 4.64 4.40 18.73
C THR A 68 3.62 3.34 19.12
N ALA A 69 2.32 3.60 18.97
CA ALA A 69 1.29 2.62 19.32
C ALA A 69 1.31 1.38 18.39
N LEU A 70 1.87 1.51 17.20
CA LEU A 70 1.92 0.47 16.18
C LEU A 70 3.28 -0.23 16.04
N SER A 71 4.31 0.19 16.78
CA SER A 71 5.70 -0.28 16.60
C SER A 71 5.86 -1.80 16.71
N ASP A 72 5.13 -2.40 17.66
CA ASP A 72 5.29 -3.82 18.01
C ASP A 72 4.23 -4.71 17.33
N LYS A 73 3.39 -4.11 16.47
CA LYS A 73 2.31 -4.83 15.78
C LYS A 73 2.81 -5.31 14.42
N PRO A 74 2.55 -6.57 14.01
CA PRO A 74 2.96 -7.08 12.70
C PRO A 74 2.22 -6.35 11.57
N LEU A 75 2.91 -6.08 10.46
CA LEU A 75 2.36 -5.34 9.31
C LEU A 75 1.12 -6.05 8.76
N GLU A 76 1.24 -7.36 8.54
CA GLU A 76 0.21 -8.22 7.96
C GLU A 76 -1.04 -8.25 8.84
N GLY A 77 -0.86 -8.25 10.17
CA GLY A 77 -1.97 -8.19 11.12
C GLY A 77 -2.70 -6.85 11.09
N LEU A 78 -1.98 -5.74 10.91
CA LEU A 78 -2.58 -4.41 10.76
C LEU A 78 -3.35 -4.29 9.45
N VAL A 79 -2.77 -4.76 8.34
CA VAL A 79 -3.41 -4.82 7.03
C VAL A 79 -4.69 -5.66 7.09
N ALA A 80 -4.62 -6.85 7.66
CA ALA A 80 -5.78 -7.72 7.84
C ALA A 80 -6.87 -7.07 8.69
N THR A 81 -6.49 -6.27 9.70
CA THR A 81 -7.44 -5.52 10.52
C THR A 81 -8.12 -4.40 9.73
N ILE A 82 -7.40 -3.67 8.86
CA ILE A 82 -8.00 -2.64 8.01
C ILE A 82 -8.98 -3.29 7.03
N ILE A 83 -8.57 -4.35 6.34
CA ILE A 83 -9.40 -5.00 5.32
C ILE A 83 -10.60 -5.71 5.94
N GLY A 84 -10.39 -6.46 7.02
CA GLY A 84 -11.39 -7.33 7.64
C GLY A 84 -12.15 -6.72 8.81
N GLY A 85 -11.75 -5.55 9.30
CA GLY A 85 -12.24 -5.00 10.55
C GLY A 85 -11.80 -5.86 11.74
N ARG A 86 -12.50 -5.71 12.88
CA ARG A 86 -12.29 -6.57 14.05
C ARG A 86 -13.64 -7.11 14.55
N PRO A 87 -13.92 -8.41 14.35
CA PRO A 87 -15.17 -9.02 14.81
C PRO A 87 -15.40 -8.80 16.30
N GLY A 88 -16.65 -8.49 16.67
CA GLY A 88 -17.03 -8.20 18.05
C GLY A 88 -16.59 -6.83 18.57
N THR A 89 -16.03 -5.96 17.72
CA THR A 89 -15.79 -4.55 18.06
C THR A 89 -16.47 -3.61 17.06
N PRO A 90 -16.58 -2.30 17.37
CA PRO A 90 -17.10 -1.32 16.43
C PRO A 90 -16.23 -1.05 15.20
N MET A 91 -15.04 -1.68 15.08
CA MET A 91 -14.12 -1.44 13.97
C MET A 91 -14.59 -2.18 12.70
N PRO A 92 -15.15 -1.47 11.70
CA PRO A 92 -15.72 -2.11 10.52
C PRO A 92 -14.63 -2.58 9.53
N PRO A 93 -14.96 -3.49 8.61
CA PRO A 93 -14.09 -3.79 7.47
C PRO A 93 -14.07 -2.63 6.47
N PHE A 94 -12.90 -2.34 5.89
CA PHE A 94 -12.75 -1.37 4.79
C PHE A 94 -12.56 -2.06 3.42
N ARG A 95 -12.70 -3.39 3.34
CA ARG A 95 -12.72 -4.11 2.05
C ARG A 95 -13.78 -3.51 1.13
N GLY A 96 -13.38 -3.21 -0.11
CA GLY A 96 -14.23 -2.59 -1.13
C GLY A 96 -14.13 -1.06 -1.16
N ILE A 97 -13.57 -0.43 -0.12
CA ILE A 97 -13.19 0.99 -0.08
C ILE A 97 -11.68 1.13 -0.26
N VAL A 98 -10.91 0.25 0.38
CA VAL A 98 -9.44 0.20 0.38
C VAL A 98 -8.99 -1.18 -0.09
N THR A 99 -8.03 -1.22 -1.02
CA THR A 99 -7.40 -2.47 -1.45
C THR A 99 -6.33 -2.93 -0.46
N GLU A 100 -5.91 -4.20 -0.53
CA GLU A 100 -4.89 -4.72 0.39
C GLU A 100 -3.54 -3.99 0.27
N THR A 101 -3.16 -3.63 -0.95
CA THR A 101 -1.96 -2.80 -1.23
C THR A 101 -2.08 -1.40 -0.65
N GLU A 102 -3.26 -0.77 -0.76
CA GLU A 102 -3.50 0.54 -0.15
C GLU A 102 -3.51 0.47 1.37
N ALA A 103 -4.02 -0.62 1.95
CA ALA A 103 -3.96 -0.86 3.39
C ALA A 103 -2.51 -1.03 3.87
N GLN A 104 -1.65 -1.71 3.10
CA GLN A 104 -0.20 -1.75 3.37
C GLN A 104 0.41 -0.35 3.36
N TRP A 105 0.11 0.44 2.33
CA TRP A 105 0.56 1.83 2.23
C TRP A 105 0.09 2.66 3.43
N ILE A 106 -1.18 2.54 3.86
CA ILE A 106 -1.72 3.23 5.05
C ILE A 106 -0.90 2.86 6.30
N VAL A 107 -0.64 1.58 6.53
CA VAL A 107 0.10 1.13 7.72
C VAL A 107 1.53 1.68 7.70
N ASP A 108 2.18 1.71 6.55
CA ASP A 108 3.51 2.28 6.40
C ASP A 108 3.52 3.79 6.69
N GLN A 109 2.50 4.55 6.25
CA GLN A 109 2.35 5.96 6.60
C GLN A 109 2.10 6.16 8.09
N LEU A 110 1.24 5.33 8.72
CA LEU A 110 0.95 5.43 10.16
C LEU A 110 2.21 5.23 10.99
N ARG A 111 3.08 4.29 10.60
CA ARG A 111 4.37 4.02 11.25
C ARG A 111 5.41 5.13 11.07
N ARG A 112 5.29 5.97 10.04
CA ARG A 112 6.17 7.12 9.80
C ARG A 112 5.64 8.42 10.40
N GLY A 113 4.44 8.39 10.96
CA GLY A 113 3.66 9.57 11.31
C GLY A 113 2.76 9.97 10.15
N PHE A 114 1.45 9.80 10.34
CA PHE A 114 0.49 9.95 9.26
C PHE A 114 0.39 11.42 8.80
N PRO A 115 0.31 11.71 7.49
CA PRO A 115 0.21 13.08 7.00
C PRO A 115 -1.12 13.75 7.39
N PRO A 116 -1.18 15.09 7.46
CA PRO A 116 -2.43 15.81 7.64
C PRO A 116 -3.31 15.71 6.39
N ASP A 117 -4.62 15.83 6.58
CA ASP A 117 -5.58 15.96 5.48
C ASP A 117 -5.46 17.36 4.86
N THR A 118 -5.20 17.42 3.56
CA THR A 118 -5.09 18.66 2.79
C THR A 118 -6.30 18.90 1.88
N GLY A 119 -7.35 18.09 2.03
CA GLY A 119 -8.58 18.15 1.23
C GLY A 119 -8.55 17.24 0.00
N LEU A 120 -9.75 16.90 -0.47
CA LEU A 120 -9.93 16.07 -1.67
C LEU A 120 -9.53 16.83 -2.95
N PRO A 121 -9.07 16.12 -4.00
CA PRO A 121 -8.92 16.70 -5.33
C PRO A 121 -10.22 17.35 -5.81
N ALA A 122 -10.13 18.49 -6.50
CA ALA A 122 -11.29 19.26 -6.97
C ALA A 122 -12.33 18.45 -7.78
N ALA A 123 -11.91 17.37 -8.44
CA ALA A 123 -12.80 16.50 -9.22
C ALA A 123 -13.75 15.64 -8.36
N GLN A 124 -13.46 15.42 -7.07
CA GLN A 124 -14.26 14.59 -6.16
C GLN A 124 -15.13 15.42 -5.20
N ALA A 125 -14.90 16.74 -5.10
CA ALA A 125 -15.65 17.64 -4.23
C ALA A 125 -17.02 18.08 -4.81
N LEU A 126 -17.39 17.59 -5.99
CA LEU A 126 -18.58 18.01 -6.75
C LEU A 126 -19.71 16.98 -6.76
N ASN A 127 -19.57 15.87 -6.03
CA ASN A 127 -20.59 14.82 -5.93
C ASN A 127 -21.19 14.76 -4.52
#